data_AF-A0A2M7V2R8-F1
#
_entry.id   AF-A0A2M7V2R8-F1
#
_cell.length_a   1.000
_cell.length_b   1.000
_cell.length_c   1.000
_cell.angle_alpha   90.00
_cell.angle_beta   90.00
_cell.angle_gamma   90.00
#
_symmetry.space_group_name_H-M   'P 1'
#
loop_
_entity.id
_entity.type
_entity.pdbx_description
1 polymer ?
#
loop_
_entity_poly.entity_id
_entity_poly.type
_entity_poly.pdbx_seq_one_letter_code
_entity_poly.pdbx_strand_id
1 'polypeptide(L)'
;MESSGVTLFNAIMIETMGMCDNACYFCRYGQRRWQERRDGKVVVMSMNTITQIVNSLVCLKYTGRVSYYGISEPLLDARLPEILSFAKKSLPNAHHTIITNGNLLNQEIADLLFASGLDHMTVSAYDTATWQRAHSIKGGYINVKDRRPSTGYHWENRGGNIVQLRGESVEGNCARPFTGMYIDARGKVLLCCADLFGDVVIGDVHDDDLNTIWFNPVFARYRSLLSIGERRSLELCASCDHDGRGHRREGSE
;
A
#
# COMPACT_ATOMS: atom_id res chain seq x y z
N MET A 1 -11.48 -22.65 21.39
CA MET A 1 -10.51 -21.55 21.18
C MET A 1 -11.25 -20.48 20.42
N GLU A 2 -11.90 -19.59 21.15
CA GLU A 2 -12.70 -18.52 20.57
C GLU A 2 -11.80 -17.58 19.78
N SER A 3 -12.10 -17.44 18.50
CA SER A 3 -11.44 -16.53 17.58
C SER A 3 -11.47 -15.13 18.20
N SER A 4 -10.30 -14.53 18.41
CA SER A 4 -10.16 -13.08 18.57
C SER A 4 -11.11 -12.41 17.58
N GLY A 5 -12.00 -11.50 18.04
CA GLY A 5 -13.05 -10.85 17.23
C GLY A 5 -12.56 -9.95 16.08
N VAL A 6 -11.44 -10.32 15.45
CA VAL A 6 -10.80 -9.72 14.30
C VAL A 6 -11.49 -10.26 13.05
N THR A 7 -12.11 -9.37 12.29
CA THR A 7 -12.68 -9.69 10.97
C THR A 7 -11.58 -9.72 9.91
N LEU A 8 -11.92 -10.18 8.69
CA LEU A 8 -11.03 -10.09 7.55
C LEU A 8 -10.68 -8.61 7.25
N PHE A 9 -9.47 -8.36 6.74
CA PHE A 9 -9.06 -7.04 6.26
C PHE A 9 -10.04 -6.48 5.22
N ASN A 10 -10.15 -5.16 5.13
CA ASN A 10 -11.01 -4.48 4.16
C ASN A 10 -10.23 -3.76 3.04
N ALA A 11 -8.89 -3.72 3.17
CA ALA A 11 -7.98 -3.22 2.16
C ALA A 11 -6.76 -4.14 2.05
N ILE A 12 -6.33 -4.42 0.83
CA ILE A 12 -5.07 -5.09 0.52
C ILE A 12 -4.28 -4.24 -0.47
N MET A 13 -2.97 -4.09 -0.21
CA MET A 13 -2.01 -3.41 -1.07
C MET A 13 -1.01 -4.44 -1.57
N ILE A 14 -0.88 -4.54 -2.88
CA ILE A 14 -0.01 -5.46 -3.59
C ILE A 14 0.99 -4.62 -4.37
N GLU A 15 2.23 -4.59 -3.90
CA GLU A 15 3.31 -3.93 -4.60
C GLU A 15 3.74 -4.80 -5.80
N THR A 16 3.30 -4.47 -7.01
CA THR A 16 3.60 -5.29 -8.21
C THR A 16 5.08 -5.23 -8.63
N MET A 17 5.75 -4.14 -8.27
CA MET A 17 7.19 -3.95 -8.46
C MET A 17 7.78 -3.01 -7.40
N GLY A 18 9.05 -3.22 -7.04
CA GLY A 18 9.78 -2.43 -6.06
C GLY A 18 10.50 -1.21 -6.65
N MET A 19 9.88 -0.45 -7.56
CA MET A 19 10.51 0.69 -8.24
C MET A 19 9.68 1.97 -8.18
N CYS A 20 10.36 3.12 -8.18
CA CYS A 20 9.79 4.45 -8.35
C CYS A 20 10.81 5.33 -9.05
N ASP A 21 10.33 6.25 -9.87
CA ASP A 21 11.08 7.27 -10.59
C ASP A 21 11.31 8.55 -9.77
N ASN A 22 10.67 8.66 -8.59
CA ASN A 22 10.88 9.73 -7.63
C ASN A 22 11.71 9.28 -6.39
N ALA A 23 12.44 10.23 -5.80
CA ALA A 23 13.22 10.05 -4.57
C ALA A 23 12.74 11.01 -3.46
N CYS A 24 11.43 11.04 -3.20
CA CYS A 24 10.85 11.95 -2.21
C CYS A 24 11.49 11.78 -0.82
N TYR A 25 11.86 12.88 -0.16
CA TYR A 25 12.52 12.85 1.15
C TYR A 25 11.68 12.17 2.25
N PHE A 26 10.36 12.14 2.09
CA PHE A 26 9.41 11.50 3.01
C PHE A 26 9.05 10.05 2.64
N CYS A 27 9.82 9.42 1.74
CA CYS A 27 9.58 8.07 1.23
C CYS A 27 10.86 7.24 1.26
N ARG A 28 10.74 5.90 1.17
CA ARG A 28 11.89 4.97 1.18
C ARG A 28 12.96 5.34 0.16
N TYR A 29 12.56 5.75 -1.05
CA TYR A 29 13.50 6.07 -2.13
C TYR A 29 14.35 7.32 -1.87
N GLY A 30 13.90 8.24 -1.02
CA GLY A 30 14.68 9.39 -0.58
C GLY A 30 15.55 9.12 0.66
N GLN A 31 15.49 7.92 1.23
CA GLN A 31 16.28 7.56 2.42
C GLN A 31 17.61 6.91 2.05
N ARG A 32 18.68 7.34 2.73
CA ARG A 32 20.02 6.73 2.61
C ARG A 32 20.01 5.22 2.85
N ARG A 33 19.23 4.77 3.84
CA ARG A 33 19.03 3.35 4.17
C ARG A 33 18.58 2.51 2.96
N TRP A 34 17.75 3.07 2.08
CA TRP A 34 17.34 2.39 0.84
C TRP A 34 18.49 2.33 -0.16
N GLN A 35 19.17 3.45 -0.36
CA GLN A 35 20.25 3.60 -1.32
C GLN A 35 21.43 2.65 -1.02
N GLU A 36 21.75 2.44 0.27
CA GLU A 36 22.82 1.53 0.71
C GLU A 36 22.45 0.04 0.58
N ARG A 37 21.17 -0.30 0.73
CA ARG A 37 20.70 -1.70 0.67
C ARG A 37 20.37 -2.16 -0.75
N ARG A 38 20.16 -1.23 -1.69
CA ARG A 38 19.75 -1.56 -3.06
C ARG A 38 20.97 -2.02 -3.87
N ASP A 39 20.97 -3.28 -4.28
CA ASP A 39 21.99 -3.87 -5.16
C ASP A 39 21.79 -3.51 -6.66
N GLY A 40 20.92 -2.53 -6.94
CA GLY A 40 20.53 -2.12 -8.28
C GLY A 40 19.45 -2.99 -8.93
N LYS A 41 19.12 -4.17 -8.37
CA LYS A 41 18.11 -5.05 -8.97
C LYS A 41 16.70 -4.53 -8.68
N VAL A 42 15.87 -4.53 -9.71
CA VAL A 42 14.45 -4.25 -9.59
C VAL A 42 13.76 -5.56 -9.20
N VAL A 43 13.11 -5.56 -8.04
CA VAL A 43 12.24 -6.67 -7.67
C VAL A 43 10.90 -6.49 -8.36
N VAL A 44 10.48 -7.50 -9.08
CA VAL A 44 9.22 -7.53 -9.82
C VAL A 44 8.43 -8.73 -9.36
N MET A 45 7.21 -8.52 -8.86
CA MET A 45 6.34 -9.63 -8.45
C MET A 45 5.93 -10.43 -9.69
N SER A 46 6.06 -11.76 -9.61
CA SER A 46 5.73 -12.64 -10.74
C SER A 46 4.20 -12.71 -10.96
N MET A 47 3.76 -12.95 -12.19
CA MET A 47 2.34 -13.21 -12.47
C MET A 47 1.80 -14.45 -11.76
N ASN A 48 2.67 -15.44 -11.47
CA ASN A 48 2.29 -16.60 -10.67
C ASN A 48 1.95 -16.19 -9.23
N THR A 49 2.79 -15.37 -8.59
CA THR A 49 2.55 -14.84 -7.24
C THR A 49 1.28 -13.99 -7.22
N ILE A 50 1.07 -13.12 -8.22
CA ILE A 50 -0.18 -12.33 -8.35
C ILE A 50 -1.40 -13.26 -8.46
N THR A 51 -1.30 -14.33 -9.25
CA THR A 51 -2.36 -15.33 -9.41
C THR A 51 -2.68 -16.03 -8.09
N GLN A 52 -1.65 -16.41 -7.32
CA GLN A 52 -1.83 -17.01 -5.99
C GLN A 52 -2.56 -16.07 -5.03
N ILE A 53 -2.15 -14.79 -4.97
CA ILE A 53 -2.80 -13.77 -4.14
C ILE A 53 -4.27 -13.60 -4.54
N VAL A 54 -4.54 -13.42 -5.84
CA VAL A 54 -5.91 -13.26 -6.36
C VAL A 54 -6.77 -14.49 -6.07
N ASN A 55 -6.26 -15.70 -6.27
CA ASN A 55 -6.99 -16.94 -5.96
C ASN A 55 -7.32 -17.05 -4.46
N SER A 56 -6.40 -16.66 -3.58
CA SER A 56 -6.66 -16.61 -2.15
C SER A 56 -7.79 -15.63 -1.81
N LEU A 57 -7.81 -14.44 -2.43
CA LEU A 57 -8.91 -13.47 -2.28
C LEU A 57 -10.26 -14.00 -2.83
N VAL A 58 -10.24 -14.80 -3.90
CA VAL A 58 -11.44 -15.45 -4.44
C VAL A 58 -12.01 -16.44 -3.42
N CYS A 59 -11.16 -17.29 -2.83
CA CYS A 59 -11.56 -18.22 -1.77
C CYS A 59 -12.16 -17.49 -0.56
N LEU A 60 -11.63 -16.31 -0.23
CA LEU A 60 -12.13 -15.44 0.83
C LEU A 60 -13.42 -14.70 0.48
N LYS A 61 -13.93 -14.81 -0.76
CA LYS A 61 -15.07 -14.04 -1.27
C LYS A 61 -14.88 -12.53 -1.06
N TYR A 62 -13.65 -12.06 -1.29
CA TYR A 62 -13.24 -10.71 -0.95
C TYR A 62 -13.98 -9.64 -1.77
N THR A 63 -14.52 -8.63 -1.09
CA THR A 63 -15.24 -7.48 -1.68
C THR A 63 -14.66 -6.13 -1.24
N GLY A 64 -13.50 -6.16 -0.59
CA GLY A 64 -12.79 -4.97 -0.13
C GLY A 64 -12.02 -4.28 -1.25
N ARG A 65 -11.07 -3.44 -0.85
CA ARG A 65 -10.22 -2.70 -1.77
C ARG A 65 -8.96 -3.48 -2.12
N VAL A 66 -8.69 -3.69 -3.40
CA VAL A 66 -7.44 -4.26 -3.91
C VAL A 66 -6.65 -3.15 -4.57
N SER A 67 -5.43 -2.92 -4.08
CA SER A 67 -4.58 -1.81 -4.51
C SER A 67 -3.30 -2.34 -5.14
N TYR A 68 -2.94 -1.87 -6.34
CA TYR A 68 -1.78 -2.38 -7.09
C TYR A 68 -0.56 -1.46 -6.97
N TYR A 69 -0.33 -0.98 -5.75
CA TYR A 69 0.81 -0.17 -5.40
C TYR A 69 1.23 -0.50 -3.97
N GLY A 70 2.47 -0.20 -3.64
CA GLY A 70 2.97 -0.24 -2.27
C GLY A 70 3.68 1.06 -1.94
N ILE A 71 5.00 0.98 -1.78
CA ILE A 71 5.88 2.14 -1.78
C ILE A 71 6.56 2.16 -3.15
N SER A 72 5.79 2.15 -4.23
CA SER A 72 6.27 2.08 -5.62
C SER A 72 5.44 2.99 -6.52
N GLU A 73 5.95 3.25 -7.73
CA GLU A 73 5.18 3.90 -8.79
C GLU A 73 4.55 2.84 -9.70
N PRO A 74 3.23 2.62 -9.63
CA PRO A 74 2.57 1.55 -10.39
C PRO A 74 2.63 1.76 -11.90
N LEU A 75 2.72 3.00 -12.40
CA LEU A 75 2.79 3.26 -13.85
C LEU A 75 4.12 2.85 -14.50
N LEU A 76 5.12 2.46 -13.70
CA LEU A 76 6.35 1.85 -14.22
C LEU A 76 6.19 0.37 -14.57
N ASP A 77 5.13 -0.30 -14.07
CA ASP A 77 4.87 -1.70 -14.38
C ASP A 77 4.01 -1.80 -15.64
N ALA A 78 4.66 -2.02 -16.79
CA ALA A 78 3.98 -2.17 -18.08
C ALA A 78 2.94 -3.33 -18.10
N ARG A 79 3.00 -4.25 -17.13
CA ARG A 79 2.04 -5.36 -16.99
C ARG A 79 0.78 -4.96 -16.23
N LEU A 80 0.72 -3.77 -15.64
CA LEU A 80 -0.41 -3.33 -14.81
C LEU A 80 -1.79 -3.50 -15.50
N PRO A 81 -1.97 -3.19 -16.80
CA PRO A 81 -3.23 -3.48 -17.50
C PRO A 81 -3.61 -4.97 -17.52
N GLU A 82 -2.63 -5.86 -17.75
CA GLU A 82 -2.83 -7.32 -17.72
C GLU A 82 -3.21 -7.80 -16.31
N ILE A 83 -2.50 -7.32 -15.29
CA ILE A 83 -2.76 -7.63 -13.88
C ILE A 83 -4.18 -7.20 -13.50
N LEU A 84 -4.58 -5.97 -13.87
CA LEU A 84 -5.91 -5.43 -13.62
C LEU A 84 -7.00 -6.27 -14.30
N SER A 85 -6.83 -6.59 -15.58
CA SER A 85 -7.82 -7.36 -16.35
C SER A 85 -8.03 -8.75 -15.75
N PHE A 86 -6.94 -9.45 -15.41
CA PHE A 86 -6.99 -10.74 -14.73
C PHE A 86 -7.69 -10.66 -13.36
N ALA A 87 -7.31 -9.68 -12.54
CA ALA A 87 -7.82 -9.56 -11.19
C ALA A 87 -9.29 -9.09 -11.16
N LYS A 88 -9.69 -8.14 -12.02
CA LYS A 88 -11.09 -7.69 -12.13
C LYS A 88 -12.02 -8.82 -12.57
N LYS A 89 -11.57 -9.64 -13.53
CA LYS A 89 -12.32 -10.83 -13.97
C LYS A 89 -12.52 -11.83 -12.83
N SER A 90 -11.50 -12.03 -12.01
CA SER A 90 -11.52 -12.98 -10.89
C SER A 90 -12.27 -12.45 -9.67
N LEU A 91 -12.21 -11.14 -9.42
CA LEU A 91 -12.75 -10.45 -8.25
C LEU A 91 -13.68 -9.30 -8.66
N PRO A 92 -14.78 -9.54 -9.42
CA PRO A 92 -15.59 -8.47 -10.01
C PRO A 92 -16.24 -7.54 -8.99
N ASN A 93 -16.44 -8.03 -7.75
CA ASN A 93 -17.05 -7.30 -6.65
C ASN A 93 -16.03 -6.60 -5.74
N ALA A 94 -14.73 -6.78 -5.97
CA ALA A 94 -13.69 -6.02 -5.29
C ALA A 94 -13.52 -4.64 -5.95
N HIS A 95 -13.03 -3.69 -5.18
CA HIS A 95 -12.77 -2.33 -5.65
C HIS A 95 -11.28 -2.17 -5.98
N HIS A 96 -10.96 -2.08 -7.27
CA HIS A 96 -9.60 -2.09 -7.79
C HIS A 96 -9.05 -0.66 -7.92
N THR A 97 -7.92 -0.41 -7.28
CA THR A 97 -7.39 0.96 -7.11
C THR A 97 -5.90 1.08 -7.35
N ILE A 98 -5.45 2.27 -7.72
CA ILE A 98 -4.04 2.66 -7.69
C ILE A 98 -3.86 4.05 -7.08
N ILE A 99 -2.70 4.26 -6.46
CA ILE A 99 -2.14 5.59 -6.22
C ILE A 99 -0.88 5.72 -7.07
N THR A 100 -0.82 6.77 -7.90
CA THR A 100 0.35 7.11 -8.73
C THR A 100 0.88 8.50 -8.37
N ASN A 101 2.16 8.73 -8.57
CA ASN A 101 2.77 10.06 -8.56
C ASN A 101 2.37 10.89 -9.80
N GLY A 102 1.87 10.26 -10.87
CA GLY A 102 1.34 10.93 -12.06
C GLY A 102 2.37 11.40 -13.07
N ASN A 103 3.68 11.19 -12.86
CA ASN A 103 4.73 11.63 -13.78
C ASN A 103 4.54 11.07 -15.20
N LEU A 104 4.17 9.79 -15.29
CA LEU A 104 3.93 9.07 -16.54
C LEU A 104 2.50 9.17 -17.04
N LEU A 105 1.58 9.78 -16.28
CA LEU A 105 0.16 9.77 -16.58
C LEU A 105 -0.15 10.55 -17.87
N ASN A 106 -0.88 9.92 -18.78
CA ASN A 106 -1.46 10.59 -19.93
C ASN A 106 -2.85 9.97 -20.20
N GLN A 107 -3.58 10.54 -21.17
CA GLN A 107 -4.94 10.11 -21.48
C GLN A 107 -4.98 8.63 -21.91
N GLU A 108 -4.04 8.19 -22.75
CA GLU A 108 -3.97 6.81 -23.24
C GLU A 108 -3.76 5.80 -22.10
N ILE A 109 -2.86 6.10 -21.16
CA ILE A 109 -2.62 5.26 -19.98
C ILE A 109 -3.85 5.23 -19.08
N ALA A 110 -4.50 6.38 -18.83
CA ALA A 110 -5.71 6.43 -18.02
C ALA A 110 -6.82 5.56 -18.64
N ASP A 111 -7.11 5.76 -19.93
CA ASP A 111 -8.14 5.02 -20.66
C ASP A 111 -7.85 3.52 -20.65
N LEU A 112 -6.60 3.12 -20.89
CA LEU A 112 -6.18 1.73 -20.86
C LEU A 112 -6.40 1.08 -19.49
N LEU A 113 -6.06 1.77 -18.40
CA LEU A 113 -6.21 1.23 -17.04
C LEU A 113 -7.69 1.09 -16.65
N PHE A 114 -8.52 2.09 -16.94
CA PHE A 114 -9.96 2.02 -16.68
C PHE A 114 -10.63 0.94 -17.55
N ALA A 115 -10.27 0.84 -18.83
CA ALA A 115 -10.73 -0.24 -19.70
C ALA A 115 -10.29 -1.64 -19.23
N SER A 116 -9.15 -1.72 -18.53
CA SER A 116 -8.64 -2.96 -17.94
C SER A 116 -9.29 -3.32 -16.60
N GLY A 117 -10.23 -2.51 -16.10
CA GLY A 117 -10.99 -2.81 -14.89
C GLY A 117 -10.55 -2.07 -13.63
N LEU A 118 -9.76 -1.00 -13.76
CA LEU A 118 -9.52 -0.07 -12.64
C LEU A 118 -10.83 0.64 -12.27
N ASP A 119 -11.15 0.69 -10.97
CA ASP A 119 -12.34 1.39 -10.48
C ASP A 119 -12.01 2.83 -10.04
N HIS A 120 -10.82 3.06 -9.47
CA HIS A 120 -10.42 4.38 -8.95
C HIS A 120 -8.90 4.60 -9.06
N MET A 121 -8.50 5.77 -9.57
CA MET A 121 -7.13 6.26 -9.55
C MET A 121 -7.00 7.46 -8.61
N THR A 122 -6.02 7.45 -7.71
CA THR A 122 -5.59 8.67 -7.01
C THR A 122 -4.24 9.13 -7.55
N VAL A 123 -4.11 10.42 -7.88
CA VAL A 123 -2.84 11.04 -8.28
C VAL A 123 -2.32 11.91 -7.15
N SER A 124 -1.15 11.58 -6.60
CA SER A 124 -0.45 12.41 -5.62
C SER A 124 0.50 13.36 -6.34
N ALA A 125 0.04 14.59 -6.63
CA ALA A 125 0.80 15.56 -7.40
C ALA A 125 1.82 16.31 -6.53
N TYR A 126 3.12 16.12 -6.79
CA TYR A 126 4.21 16.74 -6.03
C TYR A 126 4.74 18.05 -6.65
N ASP A 127 4.39 18.32 -7.90
CA ASP A 127 4.76 19.53 -8.63
C ASP A 127 3.57 20.07 -9.46
N THR A 128 3.72 21.29 -9.98
CA THR A 128 2.67 21.95 -10.77
C THR A 128 2.41 21.29 -12.12
N ALA A 129 3.43 20.68 -12.75
CA ALA A 129 3.26 20.05 -14.05
C ALA A 129 2.39 18.80 -13.93
N THR A 130 2.66 17.95 -12.94
CA THR A 130 1.87 16.78 -12.59
C THR A 130 0.46 17.16 -12.13
N TRP A 131 0.31 18.24 -11.35
CA TRP A 131 -1.00 18.77 -10.97
C TRP A 131 -1.85 19.12 -12.21
N GLN A 132 -1.30 19.88 -13.16
CA GLN A 132 -1.99 20.27 -14.39
C GLN A 132 -2.30 19.05 -15.27
N ARG A 133 -1.32 18.14 -15.41
CA ARG A 133 -1.44 16.89 -16.16
C ARG A 133 -2.61 16.05 -15.65
N ALA A 134 -2.68 15.82 -14.34
CA ALA A 134 -3.75 15.03 -13.73
C ALA A 134 -5.15 15.63 -13.95
N HIS A 135 -5.28 16.97 -13.86
CA HIS A 135 -6.56 17.66 -14.10
C HIS A 135 -6.96 17.73 -15.59
N SER A 136 -6.01 17.48 -16.50
CA SER A 136 -6.28 17.45 -17.94
C SER A 136 -6.94 16.15 -18.39
N ILE A 137 -6.73 15.05 -17.65
CA ILE A 137 -7.28 13.72 -17.96
C ILE A 137 -8.80 13.75 -17.90
N LYS A 138 -9.43 13.10 -18.88
CA LYS A 138 -10.88 12.95 -19.00
C LYS A 138 -11.29 11.49 -18.78
N GLY A 139 -12.48 11.29 -18.23
CA GLY A 139 -13.01 9.95 -17.98
C GLY A 139 -12.40 9.28 -16.74
N GLY A 140 -13.00 8.16 -16.37
CA GLY A 140 -12.66 7.43 -15.16
C GLY A 140 -12.96 8.19 -13.87
N TYR A 141 -12.82 7.51 -12.73
CA TYR A 141 -12.87 8.16 -11.43
C TYR A 141 -11.45 8.44 -10.95
N ILE A 142 -11.04 9.72 -11.04
CA ILE A 142 -9.71 10.20 -10.69
C ILE A 142 -9.80 11.23 -9.56
N ASN A 143 -9.08 10.97 -8.47
CA ASN A 143 -8.92 11.91 -7.36
C ASN A 143 -7.51 12.51 -7.37
N VAL A 144 -7.38 13.83 -7.45
CA VAL A 144 -6.06 14.48 -7.44
C VAL A 144 -5.81 15.04 -6.05
N LYS A 145 -4.75 14.57 -5.39
CA LYS A 145 -4.29 15.07 -4.09
C LYS A 145 -3.12 16.02 -4.31
N ASP A 146 -3.29 17.26 -3.87
CA ASP A 146 -2.22 18.25 -3.88
C ASP A 146 -1.20 17.90 -2.79
N ARG A 147 0.00 17.47 -3.20
CA ARG A 147 1.13 17.14 -2.33
C ARG A 147 2.30 18.09 -2.55
N ARG A 148 2.09 19.20 -3.26
CA ARG A 148 3.14 20.19 -3.54
C ARG A 148 3.61 20.82 -2.23
N PRO A 149 4.89 21.21 -2.11
CA PRO A 149 5.43 21.81 -0.88
C PRO A 149 4.65 23.02 -0.36
N SER A 150 4.05 23.81 -1.26
CA SER A 150 3.26 24.99 -0.93
C SER A 150 1.99 24.73 -0.13
N THR A 151 1.53 23.47 -0.05
CA THR A 151 0.29 23.09 0.65
C THR A 151 0.46 22.93 2.16
N GLY A 152 1.70 22.85 2.65
CA GLY A 152 1.95 22.54 4.07
C GLY A 152 1.47 21.15 4.50
N TYR A 153 1.33 20.20 3.56
CA TYR A 153 0.87 18.85 3.88
C TYR A 153 1.78 18.17 4.92
N HIS A 154 1.17 17.60 5.95
CA HIS A 154 1.87 16.88 7.00
C HIS A 154 2.17 15.44 6.59
N TRP A 155 3.47 15.09 6.56
CA TRP A 155 3.94 13.75 6.27
C TRP A 155 4.14 12.97 7.56
N GLU A 156 3.57 11.76 7.64
CA GLU A 156 3.88 10.80 8.70
C GLU A 156 5.36 10.40 8.65
N ASN A 157 5.95 10.15 9.82
CA ASN A 157 7.33 9.70 9.97
C ASN A 157 7.56 8.23 9.54
N ARG A 158 6.48 7.53 9.20
CA ARG A 158 6.45 6.12 8.74
C ARG A 158 7.08 5.18 9.77
N GLY A 159 6.65 5.24 11.03
CA GLY A 159 7.18 4.38 12.09
C GLY A 159 8.63 4.71 12.44
N GLY A 160 9.04 5.98 12.28
CA GLY A 160 10.42 6.43 12.46
C GLY A 160 11.38 6.10 11.31
N ASN A 161 10.87 5.57 10.19
CA ASN A 161 11.68 5.19 9.03
C ASN A 161 12.16 6.39 8.21
N ILE A 162 11.49 7.54 8.31
CA ILE A 162 11.93 8.78 7.66
C ILE A 162 12.76 9.60 8.65
N VAL A 163 14.07 9.64 8.46
CA VAL A 163 15.01 10.27 9.41
C VAL A 163 14.68 11.75 9.62
N GLN A 164 14.30 12.45 8.55
CA GLN A 164 13.99 13.88 8.55
C GLN A 164 12.68 14.21 9.27
N LEU A 165 11.81 13.22 9.51
CA LEU A 165 10.50 13.40 10.13
C LEU A 165 10.41 12.71 11.50
N ARG A 166 11.53 12.23 12.05
CA ARG A 166 11.55 11.60 13.38
C ARG A 166 11.10 12.61 14.43
N GLY A 167 10.20 12.16 15.29
CA GLY A 167 9.65 12.92 16.39
C GLY A 167 9.16 11.98 17.48
N GLU A 168 8.41 12.50 18.44
CA GLU A 168 7.78 11.67 19.47
C GLU A 168 6.72 10.75 18.86
N SER A 169 6.67 9.50 19.32
CA SER A 169 5.58 8.60 19.01
C SER A 169 4.28 9.15 19.58
N VAL A 170 3.18 8.96 18.87
CA VAL A 170 1.86 9.19 19.47
C VAL A 170 1.49 8.01 20.38
N GLU A 171 0.66 8.29 21.38
CA GLU A 171 0.08 7.28 22.27
C GLU A 171 -1.25 6.74 21.71
N GLY A 172 -1.69 5.60 22.25
CA GLY A 172 -3.02 5.05 21.98
C GLY A 172 -3.10 4.01 20.87
N ASN A 173 -4.32 3.64 20.50
CA ASN A 173 -4.58 2.46 19.68
C ASN A 173 -4.21 2.64 18.20
N CYS A 174 -4.13 1.55 17.44
CA CYS A 174 -3.94 1.60 15.99
C CYS A 174 -4.78 0.54 15.27
N ALA A 175 -5.60 0.98 14.30
CA ALA A 175 -6.47 0.12 13.52
C ALA A 175 -5.88 -0.31 12.16
N ARG A 176 -4.69 0.18 11.75
CA ARG A 176 -4.05 -0.25 10.48
C ARG A 176 -3.86 -1.77 10.42
N PRO A 177 -3.29 -2.44 11.43
CA PRO A 177 -3.16 -3.91 11.45
C PRO A 177 -4.46 -4.71 11.46
N PHE A 178 -5.59 -4.05 11.71
CA PHE A 178 -6.93 -4.67 11.73
C PHE A 178 -7.69 -4.51 10.43
N THR A 179 -7.24 -3.61 9.54
CA THR A 179 -7.99 -3.20 8.35
C THR A 179 -7.21 -3.41 7.06
N GLY A 180 -5.88 -3.40 7.11
CA GLY A 180 -5.02 -3.47 5.94
C GLY A 180 -4.09 -4.69 5.93
N MET A 181 -3.95 -5.30 4.77
CA MET A 181 -2.85 -6.22 4.45
C MET A 181 -1.90 -5.55 3.45
N TYR A 182 -0.60 -5.61 3.69
CA TYR A 182 0.41 -5.02 2.82
C TYR A 182 1.37 -6.10 2.33
N ILE A 183 1.50 -6.26 1.03
CA ILE A 183 2.36 -7.25 0.38
C ILE A 183 3.40 -6.49 -0.46
N ASP A 184 4.68 -6.70 -0.17
CA ASP A 184 5.76 -6.10 -0.94
C ASP A 184 6.05 -6.86 -2.26
N ALA A 185 6.90 -6.30 -3.12
CA ALA A 185 7.21 -6.91 -4.42
C ALA A 185 7.88 -8.29 -4.35
N ARG A 186 8.39 -8.69 -3.18
CA ARG A 186 8.98 -10.01 -2.93
C ARG A 186 7.94 -11.04 -2.48
N GLY A 187 6.68 -10.64 -2.27
CA GLY A 187 5.63 -11.48 -1.71
C GLY A 187 5.60 -11.51 -0.18
N LYS A 188 6.43 -10.71 0.50
CA LYS A 188 6.40 -10.65 1.97
C LYS A 188 5.21 -9.82 2.42
N VAL A 189 4.45 -10.35 3.37
CA VAL A 189 3.38 -9.63 4.06
C VAL A 189 4.01 -8.85 5.21
N LEU A 190 3.86 -7.53 5.21
CA LEU A 190 4.44 -6.62 6.20
C LEU A 190 3.37 -6.14 7.20
N LEU A 191 3.82 -5.62 8.35
CA LEU A 191 2.93 -5.15 9.41
C LEU A 191 1.94 -4.07 8.95
N CYS A 192 2.41 -3.03 8.25
CA CYS A 192 1.59 -1.97 7.70
C CYS A 192 2.35 -1.12 6.67
N CYS A 193 1.68 -0.15 6.05
CA CYS A 193 2.27 0.76 5.06
C CYS A 193 3.37 1.72 5.60
N ALA A 194 3.61 1.73 6.91
CA ALA A 194 4.74 2.44 7.51
C ALA A 194 6.03 1.60 7.53
N ASP A 195 5.93 0.28 7.33
CA ASP A 195 7.08 -0.62 7.27
C ASP A 195 7.78 -0.53 5.90
N LEU A 196 8.44 0.59 5.66
CA LEU A 196 9.03 0.92 4.35
C LEU A 196 10.12 -0.03 3.88
N PHE A 197 10.76 -0.73 4.83
CA PHE A 197 11.94 -1.56 4.61
C PHE A 197 11.71 -3.05 4.87
N GLY A 198 10.53 -3.42 5.36
CA GLY A 198 10.19 -4.80 5.72
C GLY A 198 10.92 -5.27 6.97
N ASP A 199 10.94 -4.44 8.01
CA ASP A 199 11.52 -4.76 9.32
C ASP A 199 10.63 -5.73 10.10
N VAL A 200 9.31 -5.65 9.93
CA VAL A 200 8.34 -6.53 10.58
C VAL A 200 7.58 -7.35 9.52
N VAL A 201 8.18 -8.49 9.16
CA VAL A 201 7.56 -9.47 8.28
C VAL A 201 6.57 -10.32 9.06
N ILE A 202 5.32 -10.31 8.61
CA ILE A 202 4.20 -11.07 9.17
C ILE A 202 4.10 -12.46 8.53
N GLY A 203 4.41 -12.60 7.25
CA GLY A 203 4.33 -13.86 6.53
C GLY A 203 4.85 -13.74 5.10
N ASP A 204 4.69 -14.82 4.32
CA ASP A 204 5.05 -14.88 2.91
C ASP A 204 3.95 -15.61 2.12
N VAL A 205 3.47 -14.98 1.05
CA VAL A 205 2.43 -15.54 0.18
C VAL A 205 2.87 -16.76 -0.62
N HIS A 206 4.17 -17.05 -0.65
CA HIS A 206 4.71 -18.26 -1.26
C HIS A 206 4.58 -19.49 -0.34
N ASP A 207 4.51 -19.26 0.97
CA ASP A 207 4.50 -20.30 2.00
C ASP A 207 3.07 -20.60 2.49
N ASP A 208 2.25 -19.55 2.66
CA ASP A 208 0.92 -19.63 3.26
C ASP A 208 -0.14 -18.84 2.46
N ASP A 209 -1.41 -19.23 2.60
CA ASP A 209 -2.54 -18.44 2.07
C ASP A 209 -2.83 -17.20 2.94
N LEU A 210 -3.53 -16.21 2.37
CA LEU A 210 -3.78 -14.93 3.04
C LEU A 210 -4.59 -15.05 4.34
N ASN A 211 -5.48 -16.04 4.45
CA ASN A 211 -6.26 -16.25 5.67
C ASN A 211 -5.33 -16.71 6.80
N THR A 212 -4.48 -17.70 6.50
CA THR A 212 -3.51 -18.24 7.44
C THR A 212 -2.55 -17.15 7.91
N ILE A 213 -2.00 -16.34 6.98
CA ILE A 213 -1.12 -15.21 7.34
C ILE A 213 -1.88 -14.17 8.18
N TRP A 214 -3.11 -13.82 7.80
CA TRP A 214 -3.90 -12.80 8.50
C TRP A 214 -4.17 -13.17 9.97
N PHE A 215 -4.39 -14.46 10.27
CA PHE A 215 -4.73 -14.95 11.60
C PHE A 215 -3.54 -15.58 12.35
N ASN A 216 -2.32 -15.43 11.85
CA ASN A 216 -1.17 -16.04 12.50
C ASN A 216 -0.85 -15.40 13.88
N PRO A 217 -0.11 -16.11 14.74
CA PRO A 217 0.19 -15.63 16.10
C PRO A 217 1.01 -14.32 16.13
N VAL A 218 1.85 -14.08 15.12
CA VAL A 218 2.67 -12.86 15.03
C VAL A 218 1.75 -11.64 14.85
N PHE A 219 0.86 -11.70 13.86
CA PHE A 219 -0.07 -10.60 13.60
C PHE A 219 -1.06 -10.40 14.74
N ALA A 220 -1.55 -11.51 15.33
CA ALA A 220 -2.43 -11.48 16.49
C ALA A 220 -1.77 -10.79 17.71
N ARG A 221 -0.48 -11.04 17.96
CA ARG A 221 0.27 -10.36 19.02
C ARG A 221 0.33 -8.84 18.80
N TYR A 222 0.66 -8.39 17.59
CA TYR A 222 0.67 -6.96 17.25
C TYR A 222 -0.70 -6.32 17.47
N ARG A 223 -1.77 -6.97 17.01
CA ARG A 223 -3.15 -6.49 17.22
C ARG A 223 -3.50 -6.39 18.70
N SER A 224 -3.19 -7.41 19.51
CA SER A 224 -3.50 -7.43 20.94
C SER A 224 -2.82 -6.29 21.71
N LEU A 225 -1.57 -5.96 21.37
CA LEU A 225 -0.84 -4.87 22.02
C LEU A 225 -1.34 -3.51 21.52
N LEU A 226 -1.56 -3.35 20.22
CA LEU A 226 -2.08 -2.10 19.65
C LEU A 226 -3.53 -1.81 20.03
N SER A 227 -4.33 -2.81 20.42
CA SER A 227 -5.71 -2.58 20.91
C SER A 227 -5.76 -1.97 22.31
N ILE A 228 -4.67 -2.07 23.08
CA ILE A 228 -4.54 -1.49 24.42
C ILE A 228 -3.56 -0.31 24.44
N GLY A 229 -3.17 0.19 23.27
CA GLY A 229 -2.29 1.35 23.12
C GLY A 229 -0.81 1.08 23.35
N GLU A 230 -0.40 -0.18 23.46
CA GLU A 230 0.96 -0.59 23.79
C GLU A 230 1.88 -0.53 22.56
N ARG A 231 2.14 0.70 22.08
CA ARG A 231 3.01 0.97 20.93
C ARG A 231 4.49 0.87 21.27
N ARG A 232 4.88 1.25 22.50
CA ARG A 232 6.28 1.44 22.90
C ARG A 232 7.09 0.14 22.94
N SER A 233 6.44 -1.00 23.20
CA SER A 233 7.09 -2.33 23.17
C SER A 233 7.14 -2.98 21.78
N LEU A 234 6.62 -2.32 20.75
CA LEU A 234 6.51 -2.87 19.40
C LEU A 234 7.50 -2.20 18.45
N GLU A 235 8.21 -3.01 17.68
CA GLU A 235 9.06 -2.54 16.59
C GLU A 235 8.23 -1.75 15.57
N LEU A 236 8.82 -0.69 15.00
CA LEU A 236 8.18 0.35 14.17
C LEU A 236 7.14 1.21 14.90
N CYS A 237 6.26 0.62 15.70
CA CYS A 237 5.17 1.33 16.36
C CYS A 237 5.67 2.26 17.48
N ALA A 238 6.76 1.90 18.15
CA ALA A 238 7.35 2.69 19.25
C ALA A 238 7.85 4.08 18.84
N SER A 239 7.99 4.34 17.53
CA SER A 239 8.40 5.63 16.98
C SER A 239 7.37 6.18 15.99
N CYS A 240 6.16 5.61 15.93
CA CYS A 240 5.16 5.95 14.93
C CYS A 240 4.30 7.14 15.35
N ASP A 241 4.17 8.13 14.48
CA ASP A 241 3.33 9.32 14.69
C ASP A 241 1.91 9.19 14.11
N HIS A 242 1.56 8.04 13.53
CA HIS A 242 0.24 7.84 12.94
C HIS A 242 -0.87 7.81 13.99
N ASP A 243 -1.91 8.62 13.77
CA ASP A 243 -3.06 8.83 14.67
C ASP A 243 -3.91 7.59 15.02
N GLY A 244 -3.60 6.45 14.41
CA GLY A 244 -4.21 5.16 14.72
C GLY A 244 -5.45 4.83 13.90
N ARG A 245 -5.89 5.69 12.98
CA ARG A 245 -7.03 5.39 12.10
C ARG A 245 -6.73 4.22 11.15
N GLY A 246 -7.75 3.41 10.92
CA GLY A 246 -7.66 2.28 9.99
C GLY A 246 -7.68 2.73 8.52
N HIS A 247 -7.46 1.78 7.62
CA HIS A 247 -7.67 2.02 6.19
C HIS A 247 -9.17 2.22 5.92
N ARG A 248 -9.49 3.30 5.21
CA ARG A 248 -10.83 3.58 4.67
C ARG A 248 -10.91 3.14 3.21
N ARG A 249 -12.11 3.13 2.63
CA ARG A 249 -12.26 3.10 1.16
C ARG A 249 -11.68 4.40 0.60
N GLU A 250 -10.80 4.32 -0.40
CA GLU A 250 -10.33 5.51 -1.09
C GLU A 250 -11.47 6.15 -1.88
N GLY A 251 -11.72 7.44 -1.63
CA GLY A 251 -12.86 8.18 -2.21
C GLY A 251 -14.01 8.43 -1.24
N SER A 252 -13.99 7.84 -0.04
CA SER A 252 -14.82 8.33 1.08
C SER A 252 -14.07 9.42 1.82
N GLU A 253 -14.28 10.68 1.44
CA GLU A 253 -14.03 11.81 2.36
C GLU A 253 -14.97 11.74 3.55
#